data_AF-A0A7N0ZT96-F1
#
_entry.id   AF-A0A7N0ZT96-F1
#
_cell.length_a   1.000
_cell.length_b   1.000
_cell.length_c   1.000
_cell.angle_alpha   90.00
_cell.angle_beta   90.00
_cell.angle_gamma   90.00
#
_symmetry.space_group_name_H-M   'P 1'
#
loop_
_entity.id
_entity.type
_entity.pdbx_description
1 polymer ?
#
loop_
_entity_poly.entity_id
_entity_poly.type
_entity_poly.pdbx_seq_one_letter_code
_entity_poly.pdbx_strand_id
1 'polypeptide(L)'
;MLLRASPPLAITALFLLCLILSAAPSVRSDAGASTGDDPCPAHRTASASCPISCFRADPVCGVNGVTYWCGCPEAACEGNSFVIFKSC
;
A
#
# COMPACT_ATOMS: atom_id res chain seq x y z
N MET A 1 -10.65 46.14 -11.00
CA MET A 1 -10.59 45.85 -9.55
C MET A 1 -9.69 44.63 -9.33
N LEU A 2 -8.37 44.82 -9.37
CA LEU A 2 -7.44 43.80 -8.90
C LEU A 2 -7.51 43.84 -7.38
N LEU A 3 -8.04 42.81 -6.73
CA LEU A 3 -7.97 42.71 -5.27
C LEU A 3 -6.49 42.67 -4.90
N ARG A 4 -5.97 43.79 -4.39
CA ARG A 4 -4.69 43.82 -3.67
C ARG A 4 -4.87 42.93 -2.46
N ALA A 5 -4.56 41.64 -2.60
CA ALA A 5 -4.45 40.74 -1.47
C ALA A 5 -3.41 41.35 -0.53
N SER A 6 -3.85 41.71 0.68
CA SER A 6 -2.92 42.22 1.69
C SER A 6 -1.82 41.16 1.89
N PRO A 7 -0.54 41.57 1.99
CA PRO A 7 0.58 40.64 2.14
C PRO A 7 0.39 39.56 3.24
N PRO A 8 -0.26 39.84 4.40
CA PRO A 8 -0.50 38.78 5.39
C PRO A 8 -1.51 37.72 4.94
N LEU A 9 -2.50 38.06 4.11
CA LEU A 9 -3.48 37.08 3.61
C LEU A 9 -2.86 36.12 2.59
N ALA A 10 -1.93 36.61 1.77
CA ALA A 10 -1.23 35.76 0.80
C ALA A 10 -0.33 34.72 1.49
N ILE A 11 0.39 35.14 2.53
CA ILE A 11 1.30 34.26 3.29
C ILE A 11 0.52 33.20 4.06
N THR A 12 -0.58 33.58 4.71
CA THR A 12 -1.44 32.64 5.44
C THR A 12 -2.10 31.63 4.51
N ALA A 13 -2.58 32.05 3.34
CA ALA A 13 -3.13 31.14 2.33
C ALA A 13 -2.09 30.13 1.82
N LEU A 14 -0.85 30.57 1.57
CA LEU A 14 0.24 29.71 1.13
C LEU A 14 0.63 28.67 2.21
N PHE A 15 0.71 29.10 3.47
CA PHE A 15 1.02 28.20 4.58
C PHE A 15 -0.04 27.11 4.76
N LEU A 16 -1.33 27.48 4.70
CA LEU A 16 -2.43 26.53 4.78
C LEU A 16 -2.43 25.54 3.60
N LEU A 17 -2.13 26.00 2.39
CA LEU A 17 -2.01 25.13 1.22
C LEU A 17 -0.89 24.10 1.38
N CYS A 18 0.28 24.51 1.88
CA CYS A 18 1.40 23.59 2.15
C CYS A 18 1.06 22.58 3.26
N LEU A 19 0.32 23.00 4.29
CA LEU A 19 -0.10 22.12 5.38
C LEU A 19 -1.08 21.06 4.87
N ILE A 20 -2.01 21.44 3.98
CA ILE A 20 -2.93 20.50 3.32
C ILE A 20 -2.16 19.54 2.40
N LEU A 21 -1.17 20.02 1.65
CA LEU A 21 -0.37 19.19 0.73
C LEU A 21 0.56 18.21 1.46
N SER A 22 1.07 18.60 2.63
CA SER A 22 1.91 17.74 3.48
C SER A 22 1.12 16.74 4.33
N ALA A 23 -0.11 17.09 4.71
CA ALA A 23 -1.04 16.17 5.38
C ALA A 23 -1.74 15.20 4.42
N ALA A 24 -1.60 15.39 3.10
CA ALA A 24 -2.12 14.44 2.13
C ALA A 24 -1.35 13.11 2.26
N PRO A 25 -2.04 11.97 2.45
CA PRO A 25 -1.38 10.68 2.39
C PRO A 25 -0.78 10.53 0.99
N SER A 26 0.52 10.22 0.92
CA SER A 26 1.17 9.95 -0.37
C SER A 26 0.49 8.76 -1.04
N VAL A 27 -0.34 9.01 -2.05
CA VAL A 27 -0.88 7.98 -2.93
C VAL A 27 0.24 7.60 -3.88
N ARG A 28 0.91 6.48 -3.60
CA ARG A 28 1.82 5.87 -4.56
C ARG A 28 0.95 5.24 -5.65
N SER A 29 0.90 5.87 -6.82
CA SER A 29 0.25 5.29 -7.99
C SER A 29 1.15 4.20 -8.57
N ASP A 30 1.00 2.98 -8.07
CA ASP A 30 1.59 1.80 -8.72
C ASP A 30 0.67 1.39 -9.89
N ALA A 31 1.03 1.81 -11.09
CA ALA A 31 0.43 1.33 -12.33
C ALA A 31 0.98 -0.07 -12.66
N GLY A 32 0.54 -1.07 -11.90
CA GLY A 32 0.76 -2.48 -12.19
C GLY A 32 -0.51 -3.11 -12.75
N ALA A 33 -0.74 -2.98 -14.05
CA ALA A 33 -1.82 -3.68 -14.72
C ALA A 33 -1.39 -5.13 -15.03
N SER A 34 -1.85 -6.09 -14.22
CA SER A 34 -1.90 -7.49 -14.61
C SER A 34 -3.34 -7.99 -14.48
N THR A 35 -3.96 -8.23 -15.62
CA THR A 35 -5.31 -8.77 -15.76
C THR A 35 -5.40 -10.15 -15.08
N GLY A 36 -6.18 -10.20 -13.99
CA GLY A 36 -6.43 -11.39 -13.17
C GLY A 36 -6.32 -11.04 -11.68
N ASP A 37 -7.42 -10.58 -11.08
CA ASP A 37 -7.56 -10.05 -9.71
C ASP A 37 -7.31 -11.08 -8.57
N ASP A 38 -6.27 -11.90 -8.67
CA ASP A 38 -5.68 -12.54 -7.50
C ASP A 38 -4.47 -11.71 -7.09
N PRO A 39 -4.53 -10.93 -5.98
CA PRO A 39 -3.38 -10.20 -5.45
C PRO A 39 -2.18 -11.11 -5.21
N CYS A 40 -2.46 -12.39 -4.95
CA CYS A 40 -1.49 -13.46 -4.84
C CYS A 40 -1.85 -14.57 -5.85
N PRO A 41 -1.43 -14.47 -7.13
CA PRO A 41 -1.65 -15.55 -8.07
C PRO A 41 -0.98 -16.79 -7.50
N ALA A 42 -1.77 -17.81 -7.14
CA ALA A 42 -1.28 -18.98 -6.45
C ALA A 42 -0.05 -19.53 -7.17
N HIS A 43 1.12 -19.34 -6.57
CA HIS A 43 2.34 -19.93 -7.10
C HIS A 43 2.11 -21.43 -7.04
N ARG A 44 2.08 -22.10 -8.19
CA ARG A 44 1.73 -23.53 -8.37
C ARG A 44 2.69 -24.53 -7.68
N THR A 45 3.42 -24.07 -6.67
CA THR A 45 4.44 -24.75 -5.90
C THR A 45 4.20 -24.61 -4.39
N ALA A 46 2.94 -24.47 -3.97
CA ALA A 46 2.55 -24.80 -2.60
C ALA A 46 2.76 -26.32 -2.39
N SER A 47 4.00 -26.69 -2.10
CA SER A 47 4.32 -27.98 -1.52
C SER A 47 3.55 -28.11 -0.21
N ALA A 48 3.08 -29.31 0.14
CA ALA A 48 2.26 -29.53 1.34
C ALA A 48 2.90 -29.03 2.65
N SER A 49 4.22 -28.79 2.65
CA SER A 49 5.00 -28.29 3.77
C SER A 49 5.36 -26.80 3.71
N CYS A 50 5.05 -26.09 2.61
CA CYS A 50 5.34 -24.68 2.37
C CYS A 50 6.61 -24.11 3.03
N PRO A 51 7.80 -24.49 2.55
CA PRO A 51 9.05 -23.96 3.11
C PRO A 51 9.28 -22.51 2.63
N ILE A 52 8.50 -21.57 3.16
CA ILE A 52 8.61 -20.15 2.82
C ILE A 52 9.73 -19.52 3.65
N SER A 53 10.74 -18.99 2.97
CA SER A 53 11.74 -18.12 3.58
C SER A 53 11.96 -16.92 2.67
N CYS A 54 11.87 -15.71 3.22
CA CYS A 54 12.22 -14.48 2.53
C CYS A 54 13.41 -13.82 3.21
N PHE A 55 14.38 -13.34 2.43
CA PHE A 55 15.54 -12.63 2.96
C PHE A 55 15.17 -11.23 3.49
N ARG A 56 14.16 -10.60 2.87
CA ARG A 56 13.64 -9.30 3.24
C ARG A 56 12.15 -9.40 3.47
N ALA A 57 11.68 -8.77 4.54
CA ALA A 57 10.26 -8.67 4.83
C ALA A 57 9.52 -7.91 3.72
N ASP A 58 8.39 -8.48 3.31
CA ASP A 58 7.42 -7.92 2.37
C ASP A 58 6.02 -8.08 2.99
N PRO A 59 5.68 -7.26 4.01
CA PRO A 59 4.49 -7.47 4.82
C PRO A 59 3.20 -7.22 4.03
N VAL A 60 2.30 -8.20 4.07
CA VAL A 60 0.94 -8.09 3.51
C VAL A 60 -0.12 -8.50 4.55
N CYS A 61 -1.32 -7.93 4.45
CA CYS A 61 -2.43 -8.18 5.37
C CYS A 61 -3.43 -9.10 4.70
N GLY A 62 -3.57 -10.32 5.21
CA GLY A 62 -4.57 -11.27 4.72
C GLY A 62 -5.99 -10.89 5.14
N VAL A 63 -6.98 -11.44 4.44
CA VAL A 63 -8.40 -11.28 4.80
C VAL A 63 -8.75 -11.83 6.19
N ASN A 64 -7.90 -12.70 6.74
CA ASN A 64 -7.98 -13.22 8.11
C ASN A 64 -7.40 -12.25 9.17
N GLY A 65 -6.90 -11.08 8.78
CA GLY A 65 -6.28 -10.11 9.71
C GLY A 65 -4.88 -10.50 10.18
N VAL A 66 -4.24 -11.48 9.54
CA VAL A 66 -2.86 -11.88 9.81
C VAL A 66 -1.91 -11.14 8.87
N THR A 67 -0.83 -10.61 9.45
CA THR A 67 0.30 -10.05 8.69
C THR A 67 1.23 -11.17 8.26
N TYR A 68 1.35 -11.36 6.96
CA TYR A 68 2.30 -12.28 6.32
C TYR A 68 3.58 -11.51 5.98
N TRP A 69 4.69 -11.89 6.59
CA TRP A 69 5.97 -11.16 6.51
C TRP A 69 6.78 -11.47 5.27
N CYS A 70 6.51 -12.59 4.63
CA CYS A 70 7.11 -13.02 3.37
C CYS A 70 6.17 -12.85 2.17
N GLY A 71 5.10 -12.07 2.34
CA GLY A 71 4.22 -11.66 1.26
C GLY A 71 3.27 -12.76 0.79
N CYS A 72 2.88 -12.65 -0.47
CA CYS A 72 1.93 -13.55 -1.10
C CYS A 72 2.26 -15.05 -1.06
N PRO A 73 3.53 -15.50 -1.15
CA PRO A 73 3.85 -16.93 -1.03
C PRO A 73 3.50 -17.53 0.34
N GLU A 74 3.67 -16.75 1.41
CA GLU A 74 3.29 -17.15 2.77
C GLU A 74 1.77 -17.14 2.93
N ALA A 75 1.12 -16.06 2.47
CA ALA A 75 -0.34 -15.93 2.52
C ALA A 75 -1.04 -17.05 1.73
N ALA A 76 -0.62 -17.30 0.50
CA ALA A 76 -1.20 -18.32 -0.36
C ALA A 76 -0.99 -19.74 0.21
N CYS A 77 0.10 -19.97 0.94
CA CYS A 77 0.32 -21.25 1.63
C CYS A 77 -0.78 -21.52 2.67
N GLU A 78 -1.18 -20.51 3.43
CA GLU A 78 -2.25 -20.62 4.42
C GLU A 78 -3.66 -20.54 3.82
N GLY A 79 -3.77 -20.44 2.49
CA GLY A 79 -5.04 -20.34 1.78
C GLY A 79 -5.55 -18.91 1.60
N ASN A 80 -4.71 -17.90 1.82
CA ASN A 80 -5.05 -16.49 1.64
C ASN A 80 -4.68 -16.01 0.24
N SER A 81 -5.61 -16.15 -0.71
CA SER A 81 -5.42 -15.67 -2.10
C SER A 81 -5.52 -14.15 -2.25
N PHE A 82 -6.17 -13.49 -1.28
CA PHE A 82 -6.35 -12.04 -1.28
C PHE A 82 -5.62 -11.41 -0.09
N VAL A 83 -4.77 -10.41 -0.38
CA VAL A 83 -4.02 -9.64 0.61
C VAL A 83 -3.99 -8.16 0.24
N ILE A 84 -3.75 -7.32 1.24
CA ILE A 84 -3.46 -5.90 1.06
C ILE A 84 -1.95 -5.71 1.25
N PHE A 85 -1.29 -4.94 0.36
CA PHE A 85 0.13 -4.62 0.48
C PHE A 85 0.39 -3.63 1.64
N LYS A 86 0.56 -4.18 2.86
CA LYS A 86 0.98 -3.59 4.15
C LYS A 86 0.71 -4.61 5.27
N SER A 87 1.29 -4.41 6.46
CA SER A 87 0.86 -5.17 7.63
C SER A 87 -0.58 -4.80 8.05
N CYS A 88 -1.29 -5.76 8.63
CA CYS A 88 -2.32 -5.46 9.63
C CYS A 88 -1.61 -4.88 10.88
#